data_AF-A0A6M1SJ25-F1
#
_entry.id   AF-A0A6M1SJ25-F1
#
_cell.length_a   1.000
_cell.length_b   1.000
_cell.length_c   1.000
_cell.angle_alpha   90.00
_cell.angle_beta   90.00
_cell.angle_gamma   90.00
#
_symmetry.space_group_name_H-M   'P 1'
#
loop_
_entity.id
_entity.type
_entity.pdbx_description
1 polymer ?
#
loop_
_entity_poly.entity_id
_entity_poly.type
_entity_poly.pdbx_seq_one_letter_code
_entity_poly.pdbx_strand_id
1 'polypeptide(L)'
;MSERGRLVVPSNTSRNQARASDPAYSIWVEANAGSGKTYVLTHRVLRLLLAGVRPQSILCLTYTKAAAAEMRRRVGDRLAGWAVADERKLATEINDLVGSWPEEKMLEDARTLFARALETPGGLRILTIHAFCEAVLHRFPIEAGVPFDFAVIEDDRQINMVLAAKEKVLAEGLKGGEHAGAVEVLFGLLSDDAIAKAINSALSEGARLDAVLQSVEASKNRLRKHVGFDGSSIESLTHEAIAGTLLTSDVLKRVQAACKGKYDDLDCENLTADALRKAFSPTRARRAAGS
;
A
#
# COMPACT_ATOMS: atom_id res chain seq x y z
N MET A 1 28.06 -10.26 -35.07
CA MET A 1 28.99 -10.03 -33.95
C MET A 1 29.08 -8.52 -33.74
N SER A 2 28.44 -7.99 -32.69
CA SER A 2 28.44 -6.54 -32.42
C SER A 2 29.72 -6.21 -31.66
N GLU A 3 30.71 -5.65 -32.36
CA GLU A 3 31.83 -4.93 -31.75
C GLU A 3 31.27 -3.66 -31.08
N ARG A 4 30.75 -3.80 -29.86
CA ARG A 4 30.71 -2.65 -28.96
C ARG A 4 32.14 -2.43 -28.51
N GLY A 5 32.77 -1.37 -29.03
CA GLY A 5 34.11 -0.95 -28.64
C GLY A 5 34.29 -0.95 -27.13
N ARG A 6 35.53 -1.20 -26.68
CA ARG A 6 35.90 -1.31 -25.26
C ARG A 6 35.34 -0.11 -24.50
N LEU A 7 34.48 -0.38 -23.52
CA LEU A 7 33.77 0.67 -22.77
C LEU A 7 34.79 1.42 -21.91
N VAL A 8 35.21 2.60 -22.35
CA VAL A 8 36.16 3.45 -21.62
C VAL A 8 35.39 4.25 -20.57
N VAL A 9 35.54 3.87 -19.31
CA VAL A 9 34.96 4.62 -18.19
C VAL A 9 35.79 5.89 -17.95
N PRO A 10 35.19 7.09 -17.93
CA PRO A 10 35.90 8.32 -17.63
C PRO A 10 36.65 8.26 -16.30
N SER A 11 37.87 8.81 -16.25
CA SER A 11 38.77 8.71 -15.09
C SER A 11 38.19 9.32 -13.80
N ASN A 12 37.39 10.39 -13.93
CA ASN A 12 36.64 10.98 -12.82
C ASN A 12 35.58 10.02 -12.25
N THR A 13 34.87 9.29 -13.10
CA THR A 13 33.88 8.28 -12.71
C THR A 13 34.55 7.13 -11.98
N SER A 14 35.64 6.59 -12.50
CA SER A 14 36.39 5.51 -11.85
C SER A 14 36.92 5.94 -10.47
N ARG A 15 37.49 7.14 -10.35
CA ARG A 15 37.95 7.69 -9.07
C ARG A 15 36.81 7.88 -8.07
N ASN A 16 35.67 8.40 -8.51
CA ASN A 16 34.50 8.57 -7.66
C ASN A 16 33.92 7.22 -7.20
N GLN A 17 33.90 6.21 -8.06
CA GLN A 17 33.47 4.85 -7.71
C GLN A 17 34.43 4.17 -6.74
N ALA A 18 35.74 4.34 -6.92
CA ALA A 18 36.76 3.85 -5.99
C ALA A 18 36.62 4.49 -4.60
N ARG A 19 36.42 5.82 -4.55
CA ARG A 19 36.13 6.53 -3.29
C ARG A 19 34.81 6.04 -2.68
N ALA A 20 33.76 5.89 -3.48
CA ALA A 20 32.43 5.49 -3.00
C ALA A 20 32.37 4.05 -2.45
N SER A 21 33.26 3.18 -2.89
CA SER A 21 33.39 1.82 -2.36
C SER A 21 34.33 1.69 -1.17
N ASP A 22 34.98 2.77 -0.73
CA ASP A 22 35.94 2.73 0.38
C ASP A 22 35.24 2.53 1.73
N PRO A 23 35.48 1.40 2.44
CA PRO A 23 34.81 1.09 3.69
C PRO A 23 35.16 2.04 4.84
N ALA A 24 36.25 2.82 4.76
CA ALA A 24 36.67 3.72 5.83
C ALA A 24 35.75 4.95 6.03
N TYR A 25 34.85 5.22 5.08
CA TYR A 25 33.99 6.41 5.10
C TYR A 25 32.51 6.05 5.04
N SER A 26 31.68 6.87 5.67
CA SER A 26 30.23 6.93 5.42
C SER A 26 29.99 7.73 4.14
N ILE A 27 29.26 7.15 3.19
CA ILE A 27 29.16 7.70 1.84
C ILE A 27 27.71 7.73 1.38
N TRP A 28 27.30 8.88 0.87
CA TRP A 28 26.09 9.04 0.08
C TRP A 28 26.45 9.03 -1.41
N VAL A 29 25.78 8.19 -2.19
CA VAL A 29 26.01 8.08 -3.63
C VAL A 29 24.76 8.55 -4.36
N GLU A 30 24.81 9.77 -4.89
CA GLU A 30 23.81 10.28 -5.83
C GLU A 30 24.24 9.90 -7.25
N ALA A 31 23.38 9.17 -7.98
CA ALA A 31 23.71 8.80 -9.34
C ALA A 31 22.46 8.45 -10.17
N ASN A 32 22.48 8.80 -11.46
CA ASN A 32 21.41 8.51 -12.41
C ASN A 32 21.27 7.01 -12.71
N ALA A 33 20.21 6.59 -13.42
CA ALA A 33 20.09 5.22 -13.90
C ALA A 33 21.31 4.84 -14.77
N GLY A 34 21.80 3.60 -14.65
CA GLY A 34 22.94 3.12 -15.44
C GLY A 34 24.34 3.61 -15.01
N SER A 35 24.46 4.42 -13.95
CA SER A 35 25.73 5.00 -13.48
C SER A 35 26.65 4.06 -12.68
N GLY A 36 26.25 2.79 -12.49
CA GLY A 36 27.04 1.81 -11.75
C GLY A 36 26.87 1.81 -10.23
N LYS A 37 25.76 2.32 -9.68
CA LYS A 37 25.46 2.23 -8.22
C LYS A 37 25.60 0.82 -7.66
N THR A 38 25.04 -0.17 -8.37
CA THR A 38 25.12 -1.58 -7.99
C THR A 38 26.56 -2.10 -8.05
N TYR A 39 27.37 -1.62 -9.00
CA TYR A 39 28.78 -1.95 -9.10
C TYR A 39 29.56 -1.42 -7.88
N VAL A 40 29.34 -0.16 -7.51
CA VAL A 40 29.93 0.46 -6.31
C VAL A 40 29.55 -0.31 -5.05
N LEU A 41 28.28 -0.66 -4.89
CA LEU A 41 27.79 -1.40 -3.72
C LEU A 41 28.40 -2.81 -3.63
N THR A 42 28.48 -3.51 -4.76
CA THR A 42 29.15 -4.83 -4.85
C THR A 42 30.63 -4.71 -4.46
N HIS A 43 31.34 -3.72 -5.03
CA HIS A 43 32.73 -3.45 -4.71
C HIS A 43 32.92 -3.14 -3.22
N ARG A 44 32.02 -2.36 -2.63
CA ARG A 44 32.08 -2.03 -1.19
C ARG A 44 31.96 -3.27 -0.32
N VAL A 45 31.04 -4.18 -0.63
CA VAL A 45 30.90 -5.45 0.11
C VAL A 45 32.15 -6.32 -0.03
N LEU A 46 32.70 -6.44 -1.24
CA LEU A 46 33.93 -7.20 -1.46
C LEU A 46 35.13 -6.61 -0.71
N ARG A 47 35.26 -5.28 -0.66
CA ARG A 47 36.30 -4.59 0.11
C ARG A 47 36.16 -4.80 1.62
N LEU A 48 34.93 -4.80 2.15
CA LEU A 48 34.69 -5.15 3.57
C LEU A 48 35.11 -6.58 3.89
N LEU A 49 34.79 -7.54 3.00
CA LEU A 49 35.19 -8.93 3.17
C LEU A 49 36.71 -9.11 3.10
N LEU A 50 37.39 -8.46 2.14
CA LEU A 50 38.86 -8.45 2.06
C LEU A 50 39.53 -7.79 3.26
N ALA A 51 38.87 -6.80 3.87
CA ALA A 51 39.33 -6.19 5.11
C ALA A 51 39.11 -7.08 6.36
N GLY A 52 38.66 -8.33 6.18
CA GLY A 52 38.46 -9.29 7.26
C GLY A 52 37.13 -9.15 8.01
N VAL A 53 36.20 -8.32 7.53
CA VAL A 53 34.87 -8.21 8.15
C VAL A 53 34.12 -9.52 7.94
N ARG A 54 33.63 -10.09 9.05
CA ARG A 54 32.83 -11.33 9.01
C ARG A 54 31.57 -11.11 8.15
N PRO A 55 31.22 -12.04 7.24
CA PRO A 55 30.07 -11.89 6.35
C PRO A 55 28.75 -11.53 7.06
N GLN A 56 28.48 -12.14 8.22
CA GLN A 56 27.29 -11.89 9.03
C GLN A 56 27.24 -10.49 9.66
N SER A 57 28.38 -9.78 9.71
CA SER A 57 28.47 -8.41 10.23
C SER A 57 28.21 -7.35 9.16
N ILE A 58 28.01 -7.74 7.89
CA ILE A 58 27.72 -6.84 6.78
C ILE A 58 26.22 -6.89 6.48
N LEU A 59 25.48 -5.81 6.77
CA LEU A 59 24.07 -5.68 6.39
C LEU A 59 23.94 -4.82 5.14
N CYS A 60 23.41 -5.41 4.06
CA CYS A 60 23.08 -4.70 2.83
C CYS A 60 21.57 -4.75 2.61
N LEU A 61 20.90 -3.60 2.64
CA LEU A 61 19.46 -3.49 2.45
C LEU A 61 19.10 -3.01 1.05
N THR A 62 17.99 -3.50 0.51
CA THR A 62 17.42 -3.04 -0.75
C THR A 62 15.89 -2.99 -0.70
N TYR A 63 15.28 -2.39 -1.72
CA TYR A 63 13.83 -2.26 -1.80
C TYR A 63 13.15 -3.55 -2.28
N THR A 64 13.72 -4.24 -3.27
CA THR A 64 13.07 -5.38 -3.93
C THR A 64 13.81 -6.70 -3.70
N LYS A 65 13.05 -7.80 -3.64
CA LYS A 65 13.60 -9.17 -3.58
C LYS A 65 14.54 -9.45 -4.76
N ALA A 66 14.18 -8.97 -5.96
CA ALA A 66 14.98 -9.11 -7.17
C ALA A 66 16.34 -8.41 -7.06
N ALA A 67 16.40 -7.17 -6.59
CA ALA A 67 17.66 -6.46 -6.39
C ALA A 67 18.54 -7.14 -5.33
N ALA A 68 17.93 -7.73 -4.29
CA ALA A 68 18.66 -8.45 -3.25
C ALA A 68 19.31 -9.71 -3.84
N ALA A 69 18.54 -10.48 -4.62
CA ALA A 69 19.02 -11.68 -5.31
C ALA A 69 20.12 -11.35 -6.32
N GLU A 70 19.94 -10.29 -7.12
CA GLU A 70 20.95 -9.83 -8.07
C GLU A 70 22.27 -9.47 -7.36
N MET A 71 22.19 -8.72 -6.26
CA MET A 71 23.37 -8.32 -5.49
C MET A 71 24.07 -9.55 -4.88
N ARG A 72 23.31 -10.47 -4.24
CA ARG A 72 23.86 -11.75 -3.74
C ARG A 72 24.59 -12.52 -4.83
N ARG A 73 23.98 -12.66 -6.00
CA ARG A 73 24.58 -13.34 -7.14
C ARG A 73 25.88 -12.66 -7.58
N ARG A 74 25.89 -11.34 -7.72
CA ARG A 74 27.09 -10.58 -8.12
C ARG A 74 28.25 -10.76 -7.14
N VAL A 75 28.00 -10.70 -5.83
CA VAL A 75 29.04 -10.95 -4.82
C VAL A 75 29.47 -12.41 -4.84
N GLY A 76 28.53 -13.35 -4.88
CA GLY A 76 28.82 -14.78 -4.94
C GLY A 76 29.67 -15.17 -6.15
N ASP A 77 29.30 -14.69 -7.35
CA ASP A 77 30.04 -14.96 -8.59
C ASP A 77 31.49 -14.44 -8.52
N ARG A 78 31.70 -13.27 -7.89
CA ARG A 78 33.05 -12.71 -7.70
C ARG A 78 33.87 -13.54 -6.73
N LEU A 79 33.30 -13.91 -5.59
CA LEU A 79 33.98 -14.76 -4.60
C LEU A 79 34.30 -16.14 -5.18
N ALA A 80 33.36 -16.75 -5.91
CA ALA A 80 33.58 -18.02 -6.60
C ALA A 80 34.71 -17.92 -7.63
N GLY A 81 34.73 -16.83 -8.41
CA GLY A 81 35.80 -16.54 -9.35
C GLY A 81 37.18 -16.44 -8.67
N TRP A 82 37.26 -15.78 -7.51
CA TRP A 82 38.51 -15.66 -6.74
C TRP A 82 39.03 -16.98 -6.21
N ALA A 83 38.14 -17.88 -5.78
CA ALA A 83 38.52 -19.18 -5.25
C ALA A 83 39.30 -20.03 -6.28
N VAL A 84 38.94 -19.93 -7.57
CA VAL A 84 39.49 -20.77 -8.65
C VAL A 84 40.42 -20.05 -9.61
N ALA A 85 40.57 -18.72 -9.50
CA ALA A 85 41.45 -17.93 -10.38
C ALA A 85 42.92 -18.33 -10.19
N ASP A 86 43.73 -18.22 -11.26
CA ASP A 86 45.18 -18.23 -11.12
C ASP A 86 45.65 -16.98 -10.34
N GLU A 87 46.85 -17.06 -9.77
CA GLU A 87 47.38 -16.01 -8.90
C GLU A 87 47.47 -14.64 -9.60
N ARG A 88 47.91 -14.61 -10.86
CA ARG A 88 48.08 -13.36 -11.62
C ARG A 88 46.72 -12.70 -11.87
N LYS A 89 45.72 -13.48 -12.27
CA LYS A 89 44.35 -12.99 -12.47
C LYS A 89 43.75 -12.49 -11.16
N LEU A 90 43.87 -13.25 -10.09
CA LEU A 90 43.37 -12.85 -8.77
C LEU A 90 44.02 -11.55 -8.29
N ALA A 91 45.35 -11.45 -8.42
CA ALA A 91 46.09 -10.25 -8.03
C ALA A 91 45.66 -9.02 -8.83
N THR A 92 45.40 -9.19 -10.13
CA THR A 92 44.89 -8.12 -10.99
C THR A 92 43.49 -7.66 -10.54
N GLU A 93 42.57 -8.60 -10.30
CA GLU A 93 41.20 -8.27 -9.87
C GLU A 93 41.16 -7.60 -8.49
N ILE A 94 41.99 -8.05 -7.55
CA ILE A 94 42.09 -7.42 -6.23
C ILE A 94 42.72 -6.03 -6.36
N ASN A 95 43.78 -5.87 -7.16
CA ASN A 95 44.38 -4.56 -7.41
C ASN A 95 43.37 -3.58 -8.02
N ASP A 96 42.54 -4.02 -8.96
CA ASP A 96 41.47 -3.19 -9.54
C ASP A 96 40.39 -2.81 -8.51
N LEU A 97 40.19 -3.65 -7.49
CA LEU A 97 39.21 -3.43 -6.43
C LEU A 97 39.71 -2.49 -5.32
N VAL A 98 40.95 -2.69 -4.86
CA VAL A 98 41.52 -1.95 -3.71
C VAL A 98 42.46 -0.81 -4.12
N GLY A 99 42.92 -0.78 -5.37
CA GLY A 99 43.83 0.24 -5.90
C GLY A 99 45.31 0.05 -5.55
N SER A 100 45.70 -1.12 -5.04
CA SER A 100 47.08 -1.47 -4.71
C SER A 100 47.33 -2.96 -4.93
N TRP A 101 48.57 -3.32 -5.25
CA TRP A 101 48.92 -4.71 -5.51
C TRP A 101 48.82 -5.53 -4.22
N PRO A 102 48.11 -6.67 -4.23
CA PRO A 102 47.90 -7.45 -3.01
C PRO A 102 49.16 -8.18 -2.56
N GLU A 103 49.31 -8.31 -1.25
CA GLU A 103 50.28 -9.20 -0.60
C GLU A 103 49.81 -10.67 -0.67
N GLU A 104 50.75 -11.60 -0.51
CA GLU A 104 50.49 -13.06 -0.55
C GLU A 104 49.36 -13.47 0.40
N LYS A 105 49.39 -12.98 1.64
CA LYS A 105 48.34 -13.26 2.63
C LYS A 105 46.95 -12.80 2.19
N MET A 106 46.84 -11.66 1.50
CA MET A 106 45.56 -11.17 1.00
C MET A 106 45.00 -12.07 -0.10
N LEU A 107 45.88 -12.62 -0.95
CA LEU A 107 45.49 -13.59 -1.99
C LEU A 107 44.98 -14.89 -1.37
N GLU A 108 45.68 -15.40 -0.36
CA GLU A 108 45.25 -16.57 0.41
C GLU A 108 43.89 -16.35 1.06
N ASP A 109 43.72 -15.24 1.80
CA ASP A 109 42.46 -14.89 2.45
C ASP A 109 41.33 -14.76 1.42
N ALA A 110 41.57 -14.09 0.29
CA ALA A 110 40.59 -13.90 -0.78
C ALA A 110 40.04 -15.23 -1.33
N ARG A 111 40.89 -16.25 -1.48
CA ARG A 111 40.48 -17.60 -1.93
C ARG A 111 39.52 -18.28 -0.95
N THR A 112 39.68 -18.00 0.34
CA THR A 112 38.81 -18.60 1.38
C THR A 112 37.47 -17.89 1.53
N LEU A 113 37.32 -16.66 1.02
CA LEU A 113 36.12 -15.85 1.22
C LEU A 113 34.84 -16.49 0.66
N PHE A 114 34.94 -17.26 -0.43
CA PHE A 114 33.78 -17.98 -0.97
C PHE A 114 33.27 -19.05 0.00
N ALA A 115 34.18 -19.87 0.54
CA ALA A 115 33.83 -20.88 1.54
C ALA A 115 33.27 -20.23 2.81
N ARG A 116 33.94 -19.19 3.33
CA ARG A 116 33.47 -18.42 4.50
C ARG A 116 32.06 -17.86 4.28
N ALA A 117 31.76 -17.35 3.08
CA ALA A 117 30.44 -16.81 2.75
C ALA A 117 29.36 -17.90 2.67
N LEU A 118 29.69 -19.10 2.15
CA LEU A 118 28.78 -20.25 2.10
C LEU A 118 28.50 -20.86 3.48
N GLU A 119 29.52 -20.94 4.32
CA GLU A 119 29.43 -21.51 5.68
C GLU A 119 28.83 -20.54 6.70
N THR A 120 28.63 -19.27 6.32
CA THR A 120 28.00 -18.28 7.20
C THR A 120 26.56 -18.67 7.50
N PRO A 121 26.16 -18.84 8.78
CA PRO A 121 24.76 -19.11 9.13
C PRO A 121 23.84 -17.98 8.65
N GLY A 122 22.82 -18.33 7.85
CA GLY A 122 21.94 -17.34 7.20
C GLY A 122 22.55 -16.63 5.98
N GLY A 123 23.78 -17.00 5.59
CA GLY A 123 24.50 -16.47 4.44
C GLY A 123 24.84 -14.99 4.53
N LEU A 124 25.23 -14.41 3.39
CA LEU A 124 25.41 -12.96 3.25
C LEU A 124 24.08 -12.23 3.51
N ARG A 125 24.09 -11.30 4.47
CA ARG A 125 22.91 -10.52 4.90
C ARG A 125 22.57 -9.39 3.92
N ILE A 126 22.19 -9.79 2.73
CA ILE A 126 21.75 -8.93 1.62
C ILE A 126 20.23 -9.05 1.52
N LEU A 127 19.49 -8.21 2.22
CA LEU A 127 18.06 -8.39 2.49
C LEU A 127 17.22 -7.25 1.90
N THR A 128 15.92 -7.48 1.77
CA THR A 128 15.00 -6.34 1.66
C THR A 128 14.82 -5.68 3.02
N ILE A 129 14.37 -4.42 3.04
CA ILE A 129 14.02 -3.73 4.29
C ILE A 129 12.99 -4.56 5.09
N HIS A 130 11.93 -5.03 4.41
CA HIS A 130 10.89 -5.86 5.03
C HIS A 130 11.45 -7.14 5.67
N ALA A 131 12.27 -7.91 4.95
CA ALA A 131 12.86 -9.14 5.48
C ALA A 131 13.82 -8.87 6.65
N PHE A 132 14.47 -7.71 6.66
CA PHE A 132 15.27 -7.29 7.82
C PHE A 132 14.39 -6.96 9.03
N CYS A 133 13.32 -6.17 8.84
CA CYS A 133 12.39 -5.83 9.92
C CYS A 133 11.70 -7.09 10.47
N GLU A 134 11.25 -8.00 9.61
CA GLU A 134 10.68 -9.30 9.98
C GLU A 134 11.66 -10.12 10.83
N ALA A 135 12.93 -10.22 10.41
CA ALA A 135 13.96 -10.91 11.18
C ALA A 135 14.23 -10.26 12.55
N VAL A 136 14.09 -8.94 12.66
CA VAL A 136 14.21 -8.21 13.94
C VAL A 136 13.02 -8.52 14.85
N LEU A 137 11.79 -8.48 14.31
CA LEU A 137 10.57 -8.79 15.06
C LEU A 137 10.56 -10.22 15.59
N HIS A 138 11.00 -11.19 14.78
CA HIS A 138 11.14 -12.58 15.24
C HIS A 138 12.23 -12.77 16.30
N ARG A 139 13.22 -11.87 16.36
CA ARG A 139 14.28 -11.95 17.36
C ARG A 139 13.86 -11.35 18.71
N PHE A 140 12.95 -10.37 18.70
CA PHE A 140 12.49 -9.65 19.88
C PHE A 140 10.95 -9.51 19.88
N PRO A 141 10.19 -10.63 19.86
CA PRO A 141 8.74 -10.58 19.70
C PRO A 141 8.04 -9.98 20.93
N ILE A 142 8.57 -10.23 22.13
CA ILE A 142 8.02 -9.71 23.39
C ILE A 142 8.16 -8.19 23.43
N GLU A 143 9.34 -7.67 23.12
CA GLU A 143 9.63 -6.24 23.11
C GLU A 143 8.85 -5.50 22.01
N ALA A 144 8.57 -6.19 20.90
CA ALA A 144 7.74 -5.66 19.82
C ALA A 144 6.22 -5.80 20.07
N GLY A 145 5.80 -6.50 21.12
CA GLY A 145 4.39 -6.73 21.41
C GLY A 145 3.68 -7.61 20.37
N VAL A 146 4.41 -8.48 19.68
CA VAL A 146 3.86 -9.40 18.67
C VAL A 146 3.87 -10.85 19.17
N PRO A 147 2.94 -11.71 18.70
CA PRO A 147 2.98 -13.14 19.01
C PRO A 147 4.31 -13.79 18.59
N PHE A 148 4.78 -14.81 19.32
CA PHE A 148 6.03 -15.51 19.00
C PHE A 148 6.02 -16.18 17.61
N ASP A 149 4.85 -16.66 17.20
CA ASP A 149 4.58 -17.39 15.97
C ASP A 149 3.84 -16.53 14.94
N PHE A 150 4.00 -15.20 15.00
CA PHE A 150 3.39 -14.33 14.00
C PHE A 150 3.88 -14.72 12.60
N ALA A 151 2.97 -14.69 11.64
CA ALA A 151 3.30 -14.90 10.24
C ALA A 151 3.02 -13.60 9.48
N VAL A 152 3.93 -13.22 8.59
CA VAL A 152 3.65 -12.13 7.64
C VAL A 152 2.55 -12.61 6.70
N ILE A 153 1.45 -11.86 6.68
CA ILE A 153 0.32 -12.15 5.79
C ILE A 153 0.72 -11.65 4.40
N GLU A 154 0.70 -12.55 3.41
CA GLU A 154 0.85 -12.17 2.01
C GLU A 154 -0.41 -11.44 1.51
N ASP A 155 -0.25 -10.54 0.54
CA ASP A 155 -1.33 -9.68 0.03
C ASP A 155 -2.59 -10.47 -0.35
N ASP A 156 -2.43 -11.59 -1.07
CA ASP A 156 -3.57 -12.45 -1.49
C ASP A 156 -4.29 -13.06 -0.29
N ARG A 157 -3.54 -13.47 0.74
CA ARG A 157 -4.11 -14.02 1.96
C ARG A 157 -4.83 -12.93 2.76
N GLN A 158 -4.29 -11.71 2.78
CA GLN A 158 -4.94 -10.56 3.40
C GLN A 158 -6.28 -10.26 2.72
N ILE A 159 -6.30 -10.23 1.38
CA ILE A 159 -7.53 -10.00 0.59
C ILE A 159 -8.57 -11.07 0.91
N ASN A 160 -8.18 -12.35 0.89
CA ASN A 160 -9.08 -13.46 1.19
C ASN A 160 -9.60 -13.43 2.64
N MET A 161 -8.76 -13.06 3.61
CA MET A 161 -9.17 -12.93 5.00
C MET A 161 -10.21 -11.81 5.18
N VAL A 162 -9.99 -10.66 4.55
CA VAL A 162 -10.93 -9.54 4.58
C VAL A 162 -12.24 -9.92 3.89
N LEU A 163 -12.19 -10.62 2.75
CA LEU A 163 -13.38 -11.09 2.04
C LEU A 163 -14.18 -12.08 2.91
N ALA A 164 -13.52 -13.08 3.49
CA ALA A 164 -14.17 -14.07 4.36
C ALA A 164 -14.80 -13.41 5.60
N ALA A 165 -14.13 -12.41 6.19
CA ALA A 165 -14.69 -11.65 7.31
C ALA A 165 -15.97 -10.88 6.91
N LYS A 166 -15.98 -10.26 5.72
CA LYS A 166 -17.16 -9.56 5.20
C LYS A 166 -18.33 -10.50 4.97
N GLU A 167 -18.09 -11.61 4.28
CA GLU A 167 -19.12 -12.61 3.98
C GLU A 167 -19.72 -13.18 5.25
N LYS A 168 -18.88 -13.46 6.26
CA LYS A 168 -19.32 -13.92 7.57
C LYS A 168 -20.26 -12.91 8.24
N VAL A 169 -19.86 -11.64 8.32
CA VAL A 169 -20.65 -10.57 8.94
C VAL A 169 -21.98 -10.35 8.22
N LEU A 170 -21.98 -10.34 6.88
CA LEU A 170 -23.20 -10.20 6.09
C LEU A 170 -24.13 -11.41 6.28
N ALA A 171 -23.59 -12.63 6.23
CA ALA A 171 -24.37 -13.85 6.41
C ALA A 171 -24.97 -13.97 7.82
N GLU A 172 -24.23 -13.55 8.86
CA GLU A 172 -24.74 -13.48 10.23
C GLU A 172 -25.87 -12.45 10.35
N GLY A 173 -25.72 -11.27 9.74
CA GLY A 173 -26.77 -10.25 9.71
C GLY A 173 -28.04 -10.71 8.99
N LEU A 174 -27.92 -11.36 7.83
CA LEU A 174 -29.06 -11.93 7.08
C LEU A 174 -29.81 -13.01 7.87
N LYS A 175 -29.15 -13.68 8.82
CA LYS A 175 -29.75 -14.69 9.70
C LYS A 175 -30.36 -14.09 10.98
N GLY A 176 -30.42 -12.76 11.11
CA GLY A 176 -30.96 -12.11 12.31
C GLY A 176 -29.94 -11.97 13.45
N GLY A 177 -28.63 -12.00 13.15
CA GLY A 177 -27.57 -11.79 14.14
C GLY A 177 -27.43 -10.34 14.62
N GLU A 178 -26.32 -10.06 15.32
CA GLU A 178 -26.03 -8.76 15.95
C GLU A 178 -26.16 -7.56 14.99
N HIS A 179 -25.80 -7.75 13.71
CA HIS A 179 -25.78 -6.69 12.71
C HIS A 179 -26.97 -6.72 11.75
N ALA A 180 -28.04 -7.46 12.06
CA ALA A 180 -29.18 -7.67 11.15
C ALA A 180 -29.80 -6.37 10.63
N GLY A 181 -30.09 -5.41 11.51
CA GLY A 181 -30.68 -4.13 11.09
C GLY A 181 -29.79 -3.30 10.16
N ALA A 182 -28.45 -3.35 10.35
CA ALA A 182 -27.53 -2.66 9.46
C ALA A 182 -27.45 -3.33 8.08
N VAL A 183 -27.45 -4.67 8.06
CA VAL A 183 -27.45 -5.46 6.82
C VAL A 183 -28.76 -5.26 6.04
N GLU A 184 -29.91 -5.27 6.72
CA GLU A 184 -31.21 -4.99 6.11
C GLU A 184 -31.25 -3.60 5.45
N VAL A 185 -30.74 -2.57 6.13
CA VAL A 185 -30.64 -1.20 5.56
C VAL A 185 -29.73 -1.17 4.34
N LEU A 186 -28.58 -1.85 4.36
CA LEU A 186 -27.67 -1.90 3.22
C LEU A 186 -28.32 -2.54 1.99
N PHE A 187 -28.93 -3.72 2.15
CA PHE A 187 -29.63 -4.41 1.04
C PHE A 187 -30.92 -3.71 0.60
N GLY A 188 -31.55 -2.92 1.48
CA GLY A 188 -32.71 -2.10 1.13
C GLY A 188 -32.37 -0.86 0.31
N LEU A 189 -31.13 -0.35 0.42
CA LEU A 189 -30.71 0.91 -0.23
C LEU A 189 -29.77 0.70 -1.42
N LEU A 190 -29.01 -0.39 -1.46
CA LEU A 190 -27.91 -0.59 -2.39
C LEU A 190 -28.00 -1.96 -3.08
N SER A 191 -27.50 -2.03 -4.32
CA SER A 191 -27.26 -3.31 -4.99
C SER A 191 -26.02 -4.02 -4.43
N ASP A 192 -25.90 -5.33 -4.65
CA ASP A 192 -24.76 -6.14 -4.18
C ASP A 192 -23.39 -5.55 -4.58
N ASP A 193 -23.24 -5.08 -5.82
CA ASP A 193 -22.00 -4.43 -6.30
C ASP A 193 -21.73 -3.10 -5.58
N ALA A 194 -22.78 -2.31 -5.33
CA ALA A 194 -22.67 -1.05 -4.60
C ALA A 194 -22.31 -1.28 -3.12
N ILE A 195 -22.85 -2.32 -2.48
CA ILE A 195 -22.50 -2.73 -1.12
C ILE A 195 -21.02 -3.12 -1.05
N ALA A 196 -20.54 -3.97 -1.97
CA ALA A 196 -19.14 -4.38 -2.00
C ALA A 196 -18.19 -3.18 -2.14
N LYS A 197 -18.50 -2.24 -3.04
CA LYS A 197 -17.72 -1.00 -3.23
C LYS A 197 -17.76 -0.10 -2.00
N ALA A 198 -18.93 0.09 -1.38
CA ALA A 198 -19.08 0.92 -0.19
C ALA A 198 -18.25 0.38 0.98
N ILE A 199 -18.30 -0.94 1.23
CA ILE A 199 -17.52 -1.58 2.30
C ILE A 199 -16.02 -1.48 2.00
N ASN A 200 -15.58 -1.71 0.76
CA ASN A 200 -14.17 -1.56 0.38
C ASN A 200 -13.66 -0.13 0.61
N SER A 201 -14.44 0.86 0.18
CA SER A 201 -14.12 2.28 0.38
C SER A 201 -14.02 2.62 1.87
N ALA A 202 -15.00 2.17 2.66
CA ALA A 202 -14.96 2.34 4.11
C ALA A 202 -13.70 1.74 4.74
N LEU A 203 -13.36 0.48 4.43
CA LEU A 203 -12.17 -0.16 4.99
C LEU A 203 -10.86 0.54 4.61
N SER A 204 -10.76 1.14 3.41
CA SER A 204 -9.59 1.94 3.04
C SER A 204 -9.41 3.22 3.86
N GLU A 205 -10.48 3.71 4.50
CA GLU A 205 -10.53 4.92 5.32
C GLU A 205 -10.62 4.60 6.83
N GLY A 206 -10.24 3.37 7.24
CA GLY A 206 -10.41 2.85 8.60
C GLY A 206 -9.96 3.80 9.72
N ALA A 207 -8.78 4.43 9.58
CA ALA A 207 -8.27 5.36 10.58
C ALA A 207 -9.17 6.61 10.77
N ARG A 208 -9.84 7.08 9.72
CA ARG A 208 -10.81 8.19 9.81
C ARG A 208 -12.13 7.70 10.38
N LEU A 209 -12.53 6.47 10.06
CA LEU A 209 -13.74 5.85 10.58
C LEU A 209 -13.63 5.55 12.08
N ASP A 210 -12.45 5.20 12.61
CA ASP A 210 -12.29 4.96 14.05
C ASP A 210 -12.75 6.16 14.88
N ALA A 211 -12.38 7.38 14.48
CA ALA A 211 -12.84 8.60 15.14
C ALA A 211 -14.36 8.81 15.04
N VAL A 212 -14.99 8.32 13.97
CA VAL A 212 -16.44 8.37 13.75
C VAL A 212 -17.15 7.32 14.62
N LEU A 213 -16.60 6.11 14.69
CA LEU A 213 -17.14 4.94 15.37
C LEU A 213 -17.01 5.01 16.90
N GLN A 214 -16.01 5.74 17.42
CA GLN A 214 -15.89 6.04 18.86
C GLN A 214 -17.15 6.71 19.44
N SER A 215 -17.91 7.47 18.61
CA SER A 215 -19.18 8.04 19.03
C SER A 215 -20.15 8.16 17.86
N VAL A 216 -20.84 7.06 17.56
CA VAL A 216 -21.81 6.97 16.45
C VAL A 216 -22.89 8.06 16.56
N GLU A 217 -23.45 8.30 17.73
CA GLU A 217 -24.50 9.32 17.90
C GLU A 217 -23.99 10.76 17.72
N ALA A 218 -22.79 11.08 18.23
CA ALA A 218 -22.19 12.39 17.97
C ALA A 218 -21.90 12.59 16.48
N SER A 219 -21.45 11.53 15.80
CA SER A 219 -21.22 11.54 14.37
C SER A 219 -22.52 11.72 13.56
N LYS A 220 -23.60 11.02 13.92
CA LYS A 220 -24.94 11.26 13.34
C LYS A 220 -25.38 12.70 13.55
N ASN A 221 -25.17 13.27 14.73
CA ASN A 221 -25.54 14.66 15.02
C ASN A 221 -24.70 15.68 14.23
N ARG A 222 -23.40 15.42 14.03
CA ARG A 222 -22.55 16.23 13.16
C ARG A 222 -23.02 16.17 11.71
N LEU A 223 -23.35 14.97 11.21
CA LEU A 223 -23.88 14.79 9.87
C LEU A 223 -25.21 15.53 9.70
N ARG A 224 -26.16 15.36 10.65
CA ARG A 224 -27.45 16.07 10.68
C ARG A 224 -27.25 17.58 10.59
N LYS A 225 -26.36 18.15 11.41
CA LYS A 225 -26.03 19.58 11.36
C LYS A 225 -25.44 19.99 10.01
N HIS A 226 -24.58 19.17 9.43
CA HIS A 226 -23.91 19.47 8.16
C HIS A 226 -24.88 19.46 6.97
N VAL A 227 -25.83 18.52 6.96
CA VAL A 227 -26.86 18.45 5.91
C VAL A 227 -28.08 19.35 6.19
N GLY A 228 -28.06 20.12 7.29
CA GLY A 228 -29.17 21.00 7.66
C GLY A 228 -30.43 20.27 8.15
N PHE A 229 -30.30 19.04 8.66
CA PHE A 229 -31.41 18.28 9.21
C PHE A 229 -31.83 18.85 10.58
N ASP A 230 -33.06 19.35 10.65
CA ASP A 230 -33.64 20.03 11.82
C ASP A 230 -34.40 19.10 12.78
N GLY A 231 -34.45 17.80 12.49
CA GLY A 231 -35.18 16.82 13.32
C GLY A 231 -36.58 16.49 12.81
N SER A 232 -37.01 17.05 11.69
CA SER A 232 -38.31 16.75 11.09
C SER A 232 -38.44 15.26 10.72
N SER A 233 -39.47 14.59 11.24
CA SER A 233 -39.80 13.22 10.81
C SER A 233 -40.23 13.22 9.34
N ILE A 234 -40.12 12.08 8.65
CA ILE A 234 -40.65 11.93 7.28
C ILE A 234 -42.13 12.35 7.23
N GLU A 235 -42.89 12.05 8.28
CA GLU A 235 -44.29 12.47 8.43
C GLU A 235 -44.45 13.98 8.61
N SER A 236 -43.58 14.63 9.37
CA SER A 236 -43.55 16.10 9.53
C SER A 236 -43.21 16.80 8.22
N LEU A 237 -42.19 16.32 7.50
CA LEU A 237 -41.81 16.84 6.18
C LEU A 237 -42.93 16.63 5.16
N THR A 238 -43.60 15.48 5.19
CA THR A 238 -44.75 15.20 4.32
C THR A 238 -45.93 16.11 4.67
N HIS A 239 -46.21 16.29 5.95
CA HIS A 239 -47.28 17.18 6.43
C HIS A 239 -47.00 18.64 6.06
N GLU A 240 -45.76 19.10 6.17
CA GLU A 240 -45.35 20.45 5.76
C GLU A 240 -45.38 20.64 4.24
N ALA A 241 -45.04 19.62 3.46
CA ALA A 241 -45.10 19.65 2.01
C ALA A 241 -46.54 19.72 1.47
N ILE A 242 -47.50 19.09 2.15
CA ILE A 242 -48.93 19.14 1.79
C ILE A 242 -49.68 20.30 2.47
N ALA A 243 -49.16 20.86 3.55
CA ALA A 243 -49.77 21.98 4.25
C ALA A 243 -49.97 23.19 3.31
N GLY A 244 -51.23 23.65 3.19
CA GLY A 244 -51.61 24.73 2.28
C GLY A 244 -51.89 24.29 0.84
N THR A 245 -51.93 22.98 0.56
CA THR A 245 -52.33 22.41 -0.74
C THR A 245 -53.61 21.57 -0.59
N LEU A 246 -54.22 21.17 -1.71
CA LEU A 246 -55.36 20.23 -1.74
C LEU A 246 -54.92 18.75 -1.72
N LEU A 247 -53.62 18.47 -1.59
CA LEU A 247 -53.07 17.12 -1.67
C LEU A 247 -53.24 16.39 -0.33
N THR A 248 -53.66 15.13 -0.39
CA THR A 248 -53.63 14.21 0.75
C THR A 248 -52.37 13.34 0.71
N SER A 249 -51.95 12.80 1.86
CA SER A 249 -50.80 11.90 1.93
C SER A 249 -50.92 10.69 0.99
N ASP A 250 -52.14 10.19 0.75
CA ASP A 250 -52.38 9.09 -0.20
C ASP A 250 -52.18 9.51 -1.67
N VAL A 251 -52.57 10.74 -2.03
CA VAL A 251 -52.32 11.27 -3.37
C VAL A 251 -50.83 11.46 -3.59
N LEU A 252 -50.10 11.93 -2.58
CA LEU A 252 -48.65 12.14 -2.68
C LEU A 252 -47.89 10.82 -2.82
N LYS A 253 -48.28 9.77 -2.08
CA LYS A 253 -47.76 8.41 -2.25
C LYS A 253 -48.03 7.85 -3.66
N ARG A 254 -49.21 8.12 -4.24
CA ARG A 254 -49.55 7.70 -5.60
C ARG A 254 -48.74 8.46 -6.67
N VAL A 255 -48.53 9.75 -6.47
CA VAL A 255 -47.67 10.57 -7.36
C VAL A 255 -46.23 10.07 -7.30
N GLN A 256 -45.68 9.84 -6.11
CA GLN A 256 -44.33 9.29 -5.94
C GLN A 256 -44.19 7.90 -6.58
N ALA A 257 -45.20 7.04 -6.46
CA ALA A 257 -45.22 5.72 -7.10
C ALA A 257 -45.35 5.78 -8.63
N ALA A 258 -46.05 6.80 -9.17
CA ALA A 258 -46.22 7.02 -10.60
C ALA A 258 -44.98 7.68 -11.25
N CYS A 259 -44.24 8.49 -10.50
CA CYS A 259 -43.07 9.25 -10.95
C CYS A 259 -41.78 8.41 -11.02
N LYS A 260 -41.84 7.15 -11.47
CA LYS A 260 -40.65 6.33 -11.77
C LYS A 260 -39.83 6.91 -12.95
N GLY A 261 -39.18 8.07 -12.76
CA GLY A 261 -37.99 8.47 -13.51
C GLY A 261 -38.00 9.79 -14.29
N LYS A 262 -39.09 10.59 -14.34
CA LYS A 262 -39.12 12.03 -14.73
C LYS A 262 -40.55 12.50 -15.06
N TYR A 263 -40.86 13.77 -14.74
CA TYR A 263 -42.03 14.49 -15.26
C TYR A 263 -41.62 15.92 -15.61
N ASP A 264 -41.80 16.35 -16.87
CA ASP A 264 -41.55 17.72 -17.36
C ASP A 264 -40.39 18.47 -16.68
N ASP A 265 -39.16 17.98 -16.88
CA ASP A 265 -37.90 18.55 -16.35
C ASP A 265 -37.75 18.64 -14.82
N LEU A 266 -38.69 18.08 -14.05
CA LEU A 266 -38.51 17.85 -12.62
C LEU A 266 -37.91 16.48 -12.37
N ASP A 267 -36.70 16.51 -11.80
CA ASP A 267 -36.08 15.33 -11.21
C ASP A 267 -36.82 14.97 -9.92
N CYS A 268 -37.67 13.94 -9.98
CA CYS A 268 -38.55 13.56 -8.88
C CYS A 268 -37.78 13.03 -7.66
N GLU A 269 -36.49 12.71 -7.80
CA GLU A 269 -35.58 12.43 -6.68
C GLU A 269 -35.28 13.69 -5.83
N ASN A 270 -35.50 14.89 -6.38
CA ASN A 270 -35.28 16.19 -5.73
C ASN A 270 -36.57 17.00 -5.54
N LEU A 271 -37.70 16.32 -5.31
CA LEU A 271 -38.98 16.95 -5.01
C LEU A 271 -38.92 17.67 -3.64
N THR A 272 -38.54 18.95 -3.67
CA THR A 272 -38.58 19.83 -2.50
C THR A 272 -40.00 20.33 -2.23
N ALA A 273 -40.32 20.63 -0.97
CA ALA A 273 -41.63 21.18 -0.57
C ALA A 273 -42.00 22.44 -1.38
N ASP A 274 -41.01 23.26 -1.74
CA ASP A 274 -41.18 24.46 -2.57
C ASP A 274 -41.56 24.15 -4.02
N ALA A 275 -41.03 23.07 -4.61
CA ALA A 275 -41.38 22.64 -5.97
C ALA A 275 -42.85 22.17 -6.03
N LEU A 276 -43.30 21.42 -5.02
CA LEU A 276 -44.70 20.98 -4.88
C LEU A 276 -45.64 22.17 -4.67
N ARG A 277 -45.28 23.12 -3.77
CA ARG A 277 -46.07 24.33 -3.53
C ARG A 277 -46.19 25.21 -4.78
N LYS A 278 -45.14 25.34 -5.60
CA LYS A 278 -45.20 26.07 -6.88
C LYS A 278 -46.05 25.36 -7.93
N ALA A 279 -45.96 24.04 -8.04
CA ALA A 279 -46.73 23.27 -9.01
C ALA A 279 -48.24 23.28 -8.70
N PHE A 280 -48.60 23.19 -7.42
CA PHE A 280 -49.98 23.04 -6.95
C PHE A 280 -50.55 24.26 -6.21
N SER A 281 -49.91 25.43 -6.37
CA SER A 281 -50.41 26.69 -5.80
C SER A 281 -51.81 27.03 -6.34
N PRO A 282 -52.75 27.45 -5.47
CA PRO A 282 -54.13 27.78 -5.87
C PRO A 282 -54.22 28.91 -6.91
N THR A 283 -53.16 29.74 -7.05
CA THR A 283 -53.11 30.81 -8.06
C THR A 283 -52.99 30.28 -9.49
N ARG A 284 -52.45 29.07 -9.70
CA ARG A 284 -52.35 28.44 -11.03
C ARG A 284 -53.63 27.71 -11.43
N ALA A 285 -54.32 27.09 -10.46
CA ALA A 285 -55.58 26.38 -10.68
C ALA A 285 -56.73 27.31 -11.18
N ARG A 286 -56.70 28.60 -10.79
CA ARG A 286 -57.67 29.60 -11.30
C ARG A 286 -57.45 30.02 -12.75
N ARG A 287 -56.28 29.77 -13.37
CA ARG A 287 -56.04 30.07 -14.78
C ARG A 287 -56.47 28.96 -15.75
N ALA A 288 -56.71 27.74 -15.26
CA ALA A 288 -57.14 26.61 -16.10
C ALA A 288 -58.68 26.41 -16.12
N ALA A 289 -59.42 27.07 -15.22
CA ALA A 289 -60.89 27.01 -15.15
C ALA A 289 -61.58 28.27 -15.72
N GLY A 290 -60.84 29.10 -16.45
CA GLY A 290 -61.31 30.37 -16.98
C GLY A 290 -60.62 30.73 -18.29
N SER A 291 -60.82 29.88 -19.31
CA SER A 291 -60.73 30.20 -20.74
C SER A 291 -61.42 29.09 -21.53
#